data_AF-A0A935C8N7-F1
#
_entry.id   AF-A0A935C8N7-F1
#
_cell.length_a   1.000
_cell.length_b   1.000
_cell.length_c   1.000
_cell.angle_alpha   90.00
_cell.angle_beta   90.00
_cell.angle_gamma   90.00
#
_symmetry.space_group_name_H-M   'P 1'
#
loop_
_entity.id
_entity.type
_entity.pdbx_description
1 polymer ?
#
loop_
_entity_poly.entity_id
_entity_poly.type
_entity_poly.pdbx_seq_one_letter_code
_entity_poly.pdbx_strand_id
1 'polypeptide(L)'
;MDNYQIIHFHHPQKLKPLSFLEIGKGKNAIDKEATEQLFIDQYKNYIKPRLRTVLSMAEKPGNTIVYFSISFLEQLENIDPDFLLEIQEYVNKEKLLLIGSCAYHSFSYLCSHELFHQEALLHKNLLKRFFQPTPEIFINTACLYDDDIANIVQSMGYKSIIATANPWHLAGKHSGQLYRANITGDFDILLSNGDDPDNFHISLINGYGSAYTTNHIDEKVVNNVDITKLFSISRKKKKPVYAVSMPLTSPSWEHKIPDYTNNPLQKALLHQISELFKTKGLLKDPKDLKTLMLLCQPEHLMSINQFSKDNGYNQFISSMNILTDLSLKY
;
A
#
# COMPACT_ATOMS: atom_id res chain seq x y z
N MET A 1 -10.21 23.42 10.95
CA MET A 1 -9.73 22.06 11.29
C MET A 1 -8.72 21.71 10.22
N ASP A 2 -7.56 21.17 10.58
CA ASP A 2 -6.57 20.73 9.58
C ASP A 2 -7.15 19.51 8.82
N ASN A 3 -7.00 19.51 7.50
CA ASN A 3 -7.49 18.46 6.59
C ASN A 3 -6.26 17.86 5.90
N TYR A 4 -5.98 16.59 6.11
CA TYR A 4 -4.81 15.96 5.51
C TYR A 4 -5.17 15.26 4.19
N GLN A 5 -4.20 15.18 3.29
CA GLN A 5 -4.30 14.35 2.10
C GLN A 5 -3.07 13.46 2.04
N ILE A 6 -3.29 12.17 1.82
CA ILE A 6 -2.23 11.21 1.52
C ILE A 6 -2.31 10.92 0.04
N ILE A 7 -1.26 11.26 -0.68
CA ILE A 7 -1.23 11.13 -2.14
C ILE A 7 -0.45 9.87 -2.49
N HIS A 8 -1.15 8.90 -3.10
CA HIS A 8 -0.58 7.61 -3.46
C HIS A 8 -0.02 7.65 -4.87
N PHE A 9 1.27 7.38 -4.99
CA PHE A 9 1.94 7.13 -6.24
C PHE A 9 2.26 5.65 -6.34
N HIS A 10 1.39 4.95 -7.06
CA HIS A 10 1.54 3.55 -7.39
C HIS A 10 1.56 3.39 -8.91
N HIS A 11 2.45 2.53 -9.40
CA HIS A 11 2.41 2.04 -10.76
C HIS A 11 2.61 0.52 -10.73
N PRO A 12 1.61 -0.28 -11.16
CA PRO A 12 1.71 -1.73 -11.15
C PRO A 12 2.75 -2.22 -12.17
N GLN A 13 3.31 -3.41 -11.93
CA GLN A 13 4.22 -4.06 -12.88
C GLN A 13 3.48 -5.17 -13.60
N LYS A 14 3.63 -5.24 -14.92
CA LYS A 14 2.96 -6.27 -15.73
C LYS A 14 3.63 -7.61 -15.52
N LEU A 15 2.82 -8.65 -15.33
CA LEU A 15 3.26 -10.03 -15.33
C LEU A 15 3.12 -10.61 -16.74
N LYS A 16 4.12 -11.37 -17.18
CA LYS A 16 4.06 -12.13 -18.43
C LYS A 16 3.11 -13.32 -18.22
N PRO A 17 2.19 -13.57 -19.17
CA PRO A 17 1.48 -14.84 -19.21
C PRO A 17 2.50 -15.99 -19.24
N LEU A 18 2.41 -16.92 -18.30
CA LEU A 18 3.25 -18.11 -18.24
C LEU A 18 2.40 -19.32 -18.59
N SER A 19 2.74 -20.00 -19.68
CA SER A 19 2.08 -21.25 -20.07
C SER A 19 2.64 -22.45 -19.31
N PHE A 20 1.86 -23.53 -19.26
CA PHE A 20 2.29 -24.78 -18.63
C PHE A 20 3.60 -25.33 -19.21
N LEU A 21 3.82 -25.16 -20.52
CA LEU A 21 5.03 -25.64 -21.21
C LEU A 21 6.29 -24.83 -20.87
N GLU A 22 6.14 -23.71 -20.16
CA GLU A 22 7.25 -22.82 -19.80
C GLU A 22 7.71 -23.00 -18.35
N ILE A 23 6.96 -23.75 -17.55
CA ILE A 23 7.33 -24.12 -16.18
C ILE A 23 8.66 -24.87 -16.18
N GLY A 24 9.55 -24.51 -15.25
CA GLY A 24 10.89 -25.07 -15.07
C GLY A 24 11.95 -24.49 -16.00
N LYS A 25 11.60 -23.55 -16.90
CA LYS A 25 12.55 -22.94 -17.85
C LYS A 25 13.24 -21.68 -17.33
N GLY A 26 12.94 -21.25 -16.09
CA GLY A 26 13.57 -20.09 -15.46
C GLY A 26 13.24 -18.76 -16.16
N LYS A 27 12.04 -18.64 -16.74
CA LYS A 27 11.60 -17.39 -17.36
C LYS A 27 11.24 -16.36 -16.28
N ASN A 28 11.60 -15.10 -16.51
CA ASN A 28 11.21 -14.03 -15.62
C ASN A 28 9.70 -13.74 -15.76
N ALA A 29 8.97 -13.81 -14.65
CA ALA A 29 7.54 -13.54 -14.60
C ALA A 29 7.20 -12.06 -14.85
N ILE A 30 8.13 -11.13 -14.60
CA ILE A 30 7.88 -9.69 -14.75
C ILE A 30 8.20 -9.23 -16.17
N ASP A 31 7.22 -8.57 -16.80
CA ASP A 31 7.39 -7.90 -18.09
C ASP A 31 7.94 -6.49 -17.93
N LYS A 32 9.28 -6.39 -17.89
CA LYS A 32 9.97 -5.10 -17.72
C LYS A 32 9.68 -4.13 -18.86
N GLU A 33 9.76 -4.58 -20.10
CA GLU A 33 9.57 -3.74 -21.28
C GLU A 33 8.14 -3.19 -21.35
N ALA A 34 7.13 -4.05 -21.16
CA ALA A 34 5.74 -3.61 -21.17
C ALA A 34 5.37 -2.74 -19.97
N THR A 35 6.06 -2.90 -18.84
CA THR A 35 5.90 -2.04 -17.65
C THR A 35 6.50 -0.66 -17.87
N GLU A 36 7.73 -0.61 -18.39
CA GLU A 36 8.46 0.63 -18.66
C GLU A 36 7.77 1.46 -19.74
N GLN A 37 7.34 0.83 -20.83
CA GLN A 37 6.60 1.51 -21.88
C GLN A 37 5.32 2.16 -21.35
N LEU A 38 4.55 1.44 -20.51
CA LEU A 38 3.34 1.99 -19.90
C LEU A 38 3.65 3.21 -19.01
N PHE A 39 4.74 3.14 -18.24
CA PHE A 39 5.15 4.25 -17.40
C PHE A 39 5.55 5.46 -18.25
N ILE A 40 6.33 5.27 -19.32
CA ILE A 40 6.75 6.33 -20.25
C ILE A 40 5.52 7.02 -20.87
N ASP A 41 4.55 6.23 -21.34
CA ASP A 41 3.34 6.74 -21.98
C ASP A 41 2.52 7.64 -21.04
N GLN A 42 2.48 7.30 -19.75
CA GLN A 42 1.77 8.07 -18.72
C GLN A 42 2.62 9.19 -18.11
N TYR A 43 3.94 9.11 -18.21
CA TYR A 43 4.85 9.95 -17.42
C TYR A 43 4.66 11.44 -17.70
N LYS A 44 4.77 11.83 -18.98
CA LYS A 44 4.74 13.25 -19.38
C LYS A 44 3.39 13.90 -19.15
N ASN A 45 2.31 13.16 -19.40
CA ASN A 45 0.95 13.72 -19.46
C ASN A 45 0.18 13.59 -18.14
N TYR A 46 0.55 12.64 -17.28
CA TYR A 46 -0.20 12.35 -16.05
C TYR A 46 0.69 12.37 -14.80
N ILE A 47 1.76 11.59 -14.75
CA ILE A 47 2.56 11.42 -13.53
C ILE A 47 3.35 12.68 -13.19
N LYS A 48 4.12 13.22 -14.15
CA LYS A 48 4.99 14.39 -13.93
C LYS A 48 4.20 15.64 -13.54
N PRO A 49 3.07 15.99 -14.19
CA PRO A 49 2.23 17.10 -13.74
C PRO A 49 1.72 16.92 -12.31
N ARG A 50 1.27 15.71 -11.94
CA ARG A 50 0.80 15.43 -10.57
C ARG A 50 1.91 15.57 -9.55
N LEU A 51 3.10 15.04 -9.82
CA LEU A 51 4.26 15.22 -8.95
C LEU A 51 4.61 16.71 -8.78
N ARG A 52 4.53 17.51 -9.86
CA ARG A 52 4.74 18.97 -9.81
C ARG A 52 3.72 19.67 -8.91
N THR A 53 2.44 19.28 -8.99
CA THR A 53 1.40 19.75 -8.07
C THR A 53 1.74 19.39 -6.62
N VAL A 54 2.20 18.17 -6.36
CA VAL A 54 2.61 17.74 -5.01
C VAL A 54 3.77 18.57 -4.46
N LEU A 55 4.79 18.83 -5.29
CA LEU A 55 5.91 19.68 -4.87
C LEU A 55 5.48 21.14 -4.63
N SER A 56 4.56 21.69 -5.44
CA SER A 56 4.03 23.04 -5.21
C SER A 56 3.20 23.14 -3.93
N MET A 57 2.49 22.08 -3.55
CA MET A 57 1.79 21.98 -2.27
C MET A 57 2.77 21.89 -1.10
N ALA A 58 3.87 21.16 -1.26
CA ALA A 58 4.90 21.01 -0.23
C ALA A 58 5.66 22.32 0.07
N GLU A 59 5.58 23.32 -0.80
CA GLU A 59 6.06 24.68 -0.52
C GLU A 59 5.18 25.46 0.46
N LYS A 60 3.93 25.01 0.69
CA LYS A 60 3.02 25.59 1.67
C LYS A 60 3.22 24.95 3.05
N PRO A 61 2.82 25.63 4.14
CA PRO A 61 2.83 25.03 5.47
C PRO A 61 1.96 23.76 5.55
N GLY A 62 2.37 22.78 6.35
CA GLY A 62 1.51 21.64 6.70
C GLY A 62 1.89 20.28 6.15
N ASN A 63 3.13 20.13 5.66
CA ASN A 63 3.78 18.90 5.20
C ASN A 63 2.87 17.99 4.36
N THR A 64 3.03 18.05 3.04
CA THR A 64 2.31 17.16 2.12
C THR A 64 2.72 15.71 2.39
N ILE A 65 1.75 14.81 2.51
CA ILE A 65 1.99 13.40 2.85
C ILE A 65 1.88 12.57 1.57
N VAL A 66 2.87 11.72 1.34
CA VAL A 66 2.92 10.86 0.15
C VAL A 66 3.24 9.43 0.50
N TYR A 67 2.56 8.54 -0.21
CA TYR A 67 2.95 7.15 -0.33
C TYR A 67 3.56 6.93 -1.71
N PHE A 68 4.75 6.34 -1.75
CA PHE A 68 5.36 5.84 -2.96
C PHE A 68 5.46 4.31 -2.89
N SER A 69 4.87 3.60 -3.84
CA SER A 69 5.22 2.18 -4.03
C SER A 69 6.64 2.07 -4.55
N ILE A 70 7.33 0.99 -4.18
CA ILE A 70 8.68 0.72 -4.68
C ILE A 70 8.67 0.54 -6.19
N SER A 71 7.64 -0.10 -6.74
CA SER A 71 7.49 -0.21 -8.19
C SER A 71 7.46 1.16 -8.88
N PHE A 72 6.80 2.16 -8.30
CA PHE A 72 6.77 3.52 -8.84
C PHE A 72 8.15 4.18 -8.77
N LEU A 73 8.84 4.09 -7.64
CA LEU A 73 10.17 4.68 -7.46
C LEU A 73 11.21 4.05 -8.39
N GLU A 74 11.18 2.73 -8.58
CA GLU A 74 12.04 2.03 -9.53
C GLU A 74 11.83 2.53 -10.96
N GLN A 75 10.58 2.80 -11.37
CA GLN A 75 10.31 3.36 -12.70
C GLN A 75 10.75 4.82 -12.80
N LEU A 76 10.50 5.63 -11.76
CA LEU A 76 10.90 7.03 -11.74
C LEU A 76 12.42 7.19 -11.79
N GLU A 77 13.16 6.37 -11.05
CA GLU A 77 14.63 6.31 -11.06
C GLU A 77 15.17 6.02 -12.47
N ASN A 78 14.51 5.14 -13.23
CA ASN A 78 14.94 4.80 -14.59
C ASN A 78 14.58 5.89 -15.62
N ILE A 79 13.42 6.54 -15.47
CA ILE A 79 12.85 7.42 -16.51
C ILE A 79 13.18 8.90 -16.28
N ASP A 80 13.19 9.38 -15.04
CA ASP A 80 13.49 10.77 -14.70
C ASP A 80 14.23 10.84 -13.34
N PRO A 81 15.50 10.39 -13.29
CA PRO A 81 16.30 10.40 -12.07
C PRO A 81 16.48 11.82 -11.50
N ASP A 82 16.52 12.85 -12.35
CA ASP A 82 16.63 14.24 -11.93
C ASP A 82 15.40 14.67 -11.12
N PHE A 83 14.20 14.25 -11.53
CA PHE A 83 12.99 14.49 -10.75
C PHE A 83 13.02 13.76 -9.40
N LEU A 84 13.54 12.53 -9.36
CA LEU A 84 13.69 11.80 -8.10
C LEU A 84 14.64 12.53 -7.13
N LEU A 85 15.75 13.10 -7.62
CA LEU A 85 16.64 13.95 -6.82
C LEU A 85 15.89 15.17 -6.26
N GLU A 86 15.02 15.79 -7.05
CA GLU A 86 14.19 16.90 -6.59
C GLU A 86 13.25 16.46 -5.46
N ILE A 87 12.57 15.32 -5.58
CA ILE A 87 11.73 14.78 -4.50
C ILE A 87 12.57 14.54 -3.23
N GLN A 88 13.78 13.98 -3.38
CA GLN A 88 14.68 13.77 -2.25
C GLN A 88 15.02 15.06 -1.52
N GLU A 89 15.21 16.18 -2.24
CA GLU A 89 15.42 17.48 -1.58
C GLU A 89 14.23 17.91 -0.72
N TYR A 90 13.00 17.72 -1.20
CA TYR A 90 11.80 18.08 -0.44
C TYR A 90 11.60 17.19 0.79
N VAL A 91 11.91 15.90 0.67
CA VAL A 91 11.88 14.98 1.82
C VAL A 91 12.95 15.35 2.85
N ASN A 92 14.17 15.66 2.41
CA ASN A 92 15.28 16.04 3.31
C ASN A 92 15.05 17.40 4.01
N LYS A 93 14.28 18.29 3.38
CA LYS A 93 13.84 19.56 3.96
C LYS A 93 12.60 19.41 4.86
N GLU A 94 12.14 18.17 5.11
CA GLU A 94 10.93 17.84 5.87
C GLU A 94 9.63 18.47 5.33
N LYS A 95 9.62 18.89 4.05
CA LYS A 95 8.43 19.47 3.39
C LYS A 95 7.48 18.39 2.87
N LEU A 96 8.02 17.23 2.53
CA LEU A 96 7.30 16.07 2.02
C LEU A 96 7.44 14.91 3.01
N LEU A 97 6.33 14.51 3.64
CA LEU A 97 6.30 13.41 4.60
C LEU A 97 6.03 12.08 3.91
N LEU A 98 6.95 11.14 4.09
CA LEU A 98 6.79 9.77 3.63
C LEU A 98 5.95 8.96 4.62
N ILE A 99 5.02 8.16 4.11
CA ILE A 99 4.28 7.16 4.89
C ILE A 99 4.70 5.73 4.49
N GLY A 100 4.78 4.84 5.48
CA GLY A 100 5.08 3.42 5.28
C GLY A 100 3.86 2.64 4.84
N SER A 101 4.05 1.63 3.99
CA SER A 101 2.99 0.74 3.51
C SER A 101 3.59 -0.56 2.95
N CYS A 102 2.84 -1.27 2.12
CA CYS A 102 3.31 -2.41 1.33
C CYS A 102 4.18 -1.94 0.16
N ALA A 103 5.36 -2.56 -0.04
CA ALA A 103 6.32 -2.19 -1.08
C ALA A 103 5.73 -2.18 -2.49
N TYR A 104 4.86 -3.14 -2.79
CA TYR A 104 4.23 -3.29 -4.10
C TYR A 104 2.73 -3.10 -4.02
N HIS A 105 2.22 -2.37 -3.02
CA HIS A 105 0.78 -2.10 -2.88
C HIS A 105 -0.08 -3.38 -2.86
N SER A 106 0.45 -4.46 -2.30
CA SER A 106 -0.22 -5.76 -2.32
C SER A 106 -1.13 -5.98 -1.11
N PHE A 107 -2.00 -6.98 -1.22
CA PHE A 107 -2.74 -7.59 -0.12
C PHE A 107 -1.97 -8.76 0.53
N SER A 108 -0.65 -8.65 0.65
CA SER A 108 0.20 -9.69 1.26
C SER A 108 -0.28 -10.15 2.64
N TYR A 109 -0.90 -9.27 3.43
CA TYR A 109 -1.49 -9.63 4.72
C TYR A 109 -2.62 -10.67 4.59
N LEU A 110 -3.43 -10.60 3.53
CA LEU A 110 -4.45 -11.62 3.24
C LEU A 110 -3.83 -12.95 2.75
N CYS A 111 -2.58 -12.93 2.31
CA CYS A 111 -1.82 -14.09 1.85
C CYS A 111 -1.11 -14.79 3.04
N SER A 112 -0.28 -14.06 3.80
CA SER A 112 0.45 -14.55 4.99
C SER A 112 0.97 -13.38 5.82
N HIS A 113 0.95 -13.51 7.15
CA HIS A 113 1.49 -12.51 8.07
C HIS A 113 3.00 -12.33 7.88
N GLU A 114 3.72 -13.41 7.61
CA GLU A 114 5.15 -13.39 7.34
C GLU A 114 5.45 -12.70 6.01
N LEU A 115 4.68 -12.98 4.95
CA LEU A 115 4.83 -12.30 3.66
C LEU A 115 4.59 -10.80 3.80
N PHE A 116 3.56 -10.41 4.55
CA PHE A 116 3.28 -9.01 4.87
C PHE A 116 4.41 -8.35 5.66
N HIS A 117 4.92 -9.02 6.70
CA HIS A 117 6.07 -8.52 7.47
C HIS A 117 7.28 -8.27 6.54
N GLN A 118 7.59 -9.21 5.63
CA GLN A 118 8.67 -9.04 4.67
C GLN A 118 8.42 -7.88 3.71
N GLU A 119 7.19 -7.72 3.20
CA GLU A 119 6.86 -6.63 2.30
C GLU A 119 6.97 -5.25 2.97
N ALA A 120 6.42 -5.11 4.17
CA ALA A 120 6.44 -3.86 4.92
C ALA A 120 7.87 -3.48 5.35
N LEU A 121 8.69 -4.48 5.73
CA LEU A 121 10.11 -4.25 6.03
C LEU A 121 10.90 -3.89 4.78
N LEU A 122 10.63 -4.55 3.65
CA LEU A 122 11.22 -4.23 2.34
C LEU A 122 10.90 -2.78 1.94
N HIS A 123 9.64 -2.35 2.08
CA HIS A 123 9.23 -0.96 1.80
C HIS A 123 10.04 0.02 2.63
N LYS A 124 10.11 -0.19 3.95
CA LYS A 124 10.86 0.66 4.87
C LYS A 124 12.35 0.76 4.50
N ASN A 125 12.98 -0.37 4.18
CA ASN A 125 14.39 -0.42 3.80
C ASN A 125 14.66 0.27 2.47
N LEU A 126 13.78 0.10 1.47
CA LEU A 126 13.94 0.74 0.17
C LEU A 126 13.62 2.22 0.21
N LEU A 127 12.64 2.67 1.00
CA LEU A 127 12.45 4.10 1.26
C LEU A 127 13.67 4.72 1.93
N LYS A 128 14.28 4.04 2.90
CA LYS A 128 15.55 4.48 3.50
C LYS A 128 16.66 4.61 2.45
N ARG A 129 16.73 3.68 1.50
CA ARG A 129 17.69 3.76 0.38
C ARG A 129 17.41 4.97 -0.53
N PHE A 130 16.15 5.20 -0.88
CA PHE A 130 15.76 6.27 -1.80
C PHE A 130 15.83 7.65 -1.16
N PHE A 131 15.54 7.79 0.13
CA PHE A 131 15.34 9.12 0.72
C PHE A 131 16.21 9.39 1.96
N GLN A 132 16.70 8.36 2.66
CA GLN A 132 17.34 8.36 3.98
C GLN A 132 16.38 8.38 5.20
N PRO A 133 15.39 9.29 5.35
CA PRO A 133 14.40 9.16 6.42
C PRO A 133 13.59 7.89 6.29
N THR A 134 13.25 7.30 7.44
CA THR A 134 12.29 6.19 7.51
C THR A 134 10.94 6.68 8.01
N PRO A 135 9.83 6.25 7.39
CA PRO A 135 8.50 6.63 7.86
C PRO A 135 8.22 6.14 9.29
N GLU A 136 7.52 6.97 10.07
CA GLU A 136 7.06 6.62 11.42
C GLU A 136 5.58 6.21 11.47
N ILE A 137 4.82 6.64 10.45
CA ILE A 137 3.39 6.37 10.28
C ILE A 137 3.26 5.26 9.24
N PHE A 138 2.38 4.30 9.49
CA PHE A 138 2.02 3.24 8.55
C PHE A 138 0.59 3.42 8.03
N ILE A 139 0.34 3.07 6.78
CA ILE A 139 -1.00 2.90 6.22
C ILE A 139 -0.97 1.63 5.36
N ASN A 140 -1.83 0.66 5.67
CA ASN A 140 -1.86 -0.58 4.88
C ASN A 140 -2.61 -0.38 3.55
N THR A 141 -2.38 -1.25 2.58
CA THR A 141 -3.23 -1.35 1.38
C THR A 141 -4.70 -1.50 1.82
N ALA A 142 -5.61 -0.75 1.18
CA ALA A 142 -7.03 -0.65 1.55
C ALA A 142 -7.35 -0.11 2.97
N CYS A 143 -6.38 0.49 3.65
CA CYS A 143 -6.46 0.81 5.09
C CYS A 143 -6.82 -0.40 5.95
N LEU A 144 -6.38 -1.59 5.53
CA LEU A 144 -6.60 -2.83 6.25
C LEU A 144 -5.96 -2.78 7.64
N TYR A 145 -6.76 -3.04 8.67
CA TYR A 145 -6.34 -2.96 10.06
C TYR A 145 -6.96 -4.06 10.92
N ASP A 146 -6.14 -4.66 11.77
CA ASP A 146 -6.50 -5.37 12.99
C ASP A 146 -5.31 -5.23 13.99
N ASP A 147 -5.48 -5.77 15.19
CA ASP A 147 -4.45 -5.71 16.22
C ASP A 147 -3.18 -6.51 15.84
N ASP A 148 -3.26 -7.50 14.96
CA ASP A 148 -2.12 -8.28 14.47
C ASP A 148 -1.26 -7.46 13.49
N ILE A 149 -1.87 -6.72 12.57
CA ILE A 149 -1.18 -5.74 11.71
C ILE A 149 -0.44 -4.73 12.60
N ALA A 150 -1.10 -4.22 13.63
CA ALA A 150 -0.51 -3.26 14.57
C ALA A 150 0.74 -3.84 15.26
N ASN A 151 0.64 -5.07 15.77
CA ASN A 151 1.78 -5.79 16.37
C ASN A 151 2.96 -5.93 15.39
N ILE A 152 2.66 -6.37 14.17
CA ILE A 152 3.66 -6.60 13.13
C ILE A 152 4.39 -5.29 12.79
N VAL A 153 3.67 -4.22 12.48
CA VAL A 153 4.31 -2.94 12.10
C VAL A 153 4.97 -2.23 13.28
N GLN A 154 4.45 -2.36 14.50
CA GLN A 154 5.11 -1.85 15.70
C GLN A 154 6.47 -2.53 15.89
N SER A 155 6.58 -3.85 15.67
CA SER A 155 7.84 -4.58 15.78
C SER A 155 8.92 -4.10 14.79
N MET A 156 8.51 -3.50 13.67
CA MET A 156 9.39 -2.88 12.69
C MET A 156 9.79 -1.45 13.05
N GLY A 157 9.30 -0.89 14.16
CA GLY A 157 9.59 0.45 14.64
C GLY A 157 8.71 1.55 14.07
N TYR A 158 7.55 1.22 13.50
CA TYR A 158 6.50 2.23 13.28
C TYR A 158 5.92 2.68 14.63
N LYS A 159 5.47 3.93 14.74
CA LYS A 159 4.92 4.51 15.96
C LYS A 159 3.39 4.64 15.92
N SER A 160 2.83 4.73 14.72
CA SER A 160 1.40 4.83 14.53
C SER A 160 0.94 4.24 13.21
N ILE A 161 -0.36 3.98 13.13
CA ILE A 161 -1.04 3.51 11.93
C ILE A 161 -2.27 4.37 11.65
N ILE A 162 -2.55 4.60 10.36
CA ILE A 162 -3.80 5.15 9.90
C ILE A 162 -4.70 3.98 9.51
N ALA A 163 -5.85 3.88 10.15
CA ALA A 163 -6.82 2.82 9.93
C ALA A 163 -8.16 3.42 9.50
N THR A 164 -8.98 2.60 8.86
CA THR A 164 -10.33 3.00 8.49
C THR A 164 -11.22 3.20 9.72
N ALA A 165 -12.09 4.20 9.64
CA ALA A 165 -13.19 4.39 10.55
C ALA A 165 -14.48 3.94 9.84
N ASN A 166 -14.99 2.74 10.15
CA ASN A 166 -16.22 2.26 9.53
C ASN A 166 -17.37 2.28 10.54
N PRO A 167 -18.46 3.03 10.28
CA PRO A 167 -19.53 3.27 11.26
C PRO A 167 -20.10 2.02 11.95
N TRP A 168 -20.20 0.89 11.24
CA TRP A 168 -20.75 -0.35 11.80
C TRP A 168 -19.86 -1.03 12.85
N HIS A 169 -18.56 -0.73 12.89
CA HIS A 169 -17.63 -1.30 13.88
C HIS A 169 -17.10 -0.28 14.89
N LEU A 170 -17.39 1.01 14.71
CA LEU A 170 -16.81 2.06 15.55
C LEU A 170 -17.28 1.97 17.01
N ALA A 171 -18.41 1.33 17.32
CA ALA A 171 -18.88 1.10 18.69
C ALA A 171 -18.84 2.36 19.59
N GLY A 172 -19.24 3.51 19.03
CA GLY A 172 -19.20 4.82 19.73
C GLY A 172 -17.88 5.58 19.61
N LYS A 173 -16.97 5.17 18.72
CA LYS A 173 -15.70 5.84 18.41
C LYS A 173 -15.88 6.81 17.24
N HIS A 174 -15.10 7.88 17.25
CA HIS A 174 -15.13 8.95 16.25
C HIS A 174 -13.85 8.95 15.40
N SER A 175 -13.98 9.27 14.12
CA SER A 175 -12.86 9.63 13.24
C SER A 175 -12.11 10.86 13.74
N GLY A 176 -10.85 10.99 13.34
CA GLY A 176 -9.98 12.09 13.73
C GLY A 176 -9.54 12.09 15.19
N GLN A 177 -10.11 11.20 15.99
CA GLN A 177 -9.61 10.92 17.31
C GLN A 177 -8.46 9.90 17.24
N LEU A 178 -7.48 10.10 18.10
CA LEU A 178 -6.40 9.16 18.32
C LEU A 178 -6.81 8.10 19.34
N TYR A 179 -6.58 6.85 18.97
CA TYR A 179 -6.78 5.67 19.79
C TYR A 179 -5.44 5.00 20.06
N ARG A 180 -5.43 4.09 21.02
CA ARG A 180 -4.32 3.17 21.24
C ARG A 180 -4.67 1.79 20.73
N ALA A 181 -3.75 1.14 20.03
CA ALA A 181 -3.92 -0.25 19.63
C ALA A 181 -4.00 -1.18 20.84
N ASN A 182 -4.79 -2.24 20.73
CA ASN A 182 -4.94 -3.24 21.78
C ASN A 182 -3.78 -4.25 21.78
N ILE A 183 -2.56 -3.74 21.91
CA ILE A 183 -1.32 -4.49 21.84
C ILE A 183 -0.36 -4.09 22.97
N THR A 184 0.73 -4.84 23.13
CA THR A 184 1.81 -4.45 24.04
C THR A 184 2.55 -3.22 23.53
N GLY A 185 2.92 -2.30 24.41
CA GLY A 185 3.66 -1.08 24.02
C GLY A 185 2.77 0.08 23.56
N ASP A 186 3.39 1.22 23.26
CA ASP A 186 2.70 2.47 22.88
C ASP A 186 2.63 2.58 21.35
N PHE A 187 1.45 2.29 20.78
CA PHE A 187 1.20 2.37 19.35
C PHE A 187 -0.15 3.03 19.09
N ASP A 188 -0.11 4.11 18.33
CA ASP A 188 -1.27 4.97 18.10
C ASP A 188 -2.01 4.62 16.82
N ILE A 189 -3.32 4.77 16.86
CA ILE A 189 -4.20 4.58 15.71
C ILE A 189 -4.91 5.89 15.44
N LEU A 190 -4.80 6.39 14.22
CA LEU A 190 -5.62 7.48 13.73
C LEU A 190 -6.69 6.90 12.82
N LEU A 191 -7.94 7.01 13.27
CA LEU A 191 -9.10 6.57 12.50
C LEU A 191 -9.47 7.65 11.49
N SER A 192 -9.44 7.32 10.19
CA SER A 192 -9.91 8.22 9.12
C SER A 192 -11.28 7.79 8.61
N ASN A 193 -12.25 8.72 8.59
CA ASN A 193 -13.55 8.54 7.94
C ASN A 193 -13.48 8.73 6.41
N GLY A 194 -12.32 9.09 5.86
CA GLY A 194 -12.19 9.47 4.45
C GLY A 194 -13.03 10.68 4.07
N ASP A 195 -13.67 10.63 2.90
CA ASP A 195 -14.36 11.76 2.27
C ASP A 195 -15.77 12.06 2.86
N ASP A 196 -16.14 11.45 3.99
CA ASP A 196 -17.39 11.73 4.69
C ASP A 196 -17.28 13.03 5.52
N PRO A 197 -18.11 14.07 5.31
CA PRO A 197 -18.02 15.43 5.88
C PRO A 197 -17.83 15.58 7.39
N ASP A 198 -17.93 14.50 8.18
CA ASP A 198 -17.83 14.56 9.63
C ASP A 198 -16.37 14.63 10.13
N ASN A 199 -15.95 15.88 10.33
CA ASN A 199 -14.98 16.41 11.31
C ASN A 199 -13.53 15.87 11.35
N PHE A 200 -13.07 15.01 10.45
CA PHE A 200 -11.61 14.86 10.23
C PHE A 200 -11.31 14.13 8.92
N HIS A 201 -10.78 14.86 7.95
CA HIS A 201 -10.56 14.33 6.62
C HIS A 201 -9.09 14.01 6.41
N ILE A 202 -8.76 12.72 6.37
CA ILE A 202 -7.60 12.24 5.63
C ILE A 202 -8.13 11.63 4.34
N SER A 203 -8.07 12.37 3.24
CA SER A 203 -8.41 11.83 1.92
C SER A 203 -7.22 11.04 1.37
N LEU A 204 -7.49 9.87 0.78
CA LEU A 204 -6.47 9.14 0.02
C LEU A 204 -6.69 9.42 -1.46
N ILE A 205 -5.68 9.98 -2.09
CA ILE A 205 -5.73 10.27 -3.51
C ILE A 205 -5.04 9.14 -4.25
N ASN A 206 -5.71 8.55 -5.25
CA ASN A 206 -5.17 7.46 -6.08
C ASN A 206 -4.80 6.19 -5.28
N GLY A 207 -5.47 5.94 -4.16
CA GLY A 207 -5.27 4.75 -3.32
C GLY A 207 -6.04 3.53 -3.84
N TYR A 208 -5.72 3.03 -5.04
CA TYR A 208 -6.42 1.88 -5.67
C TYR A 208 -6.56 0.69 -4.70
N GLY A 209 -7.77 0.12 -4.61
CA GLY A 209 -8.06 -0.93 -3.63
C GLY A 209 -8.40 -0.46 -2.22
N SER A 210 -8.29 0.84 -1.93
CA SER A 210 -9.03 1.49 -0.84
C SER A 210 -10.37 2.02 -1.35
N ALA A 211 -11.34 2.28 -0.47
CA ALA A 211 -12.60 2.91 -0.88
C ALA A 211 -12.52 4.45 -0.93
N TYR A 212 -11.31 4.98 -1.01
CA TYR A 212 -10.99 6.40 -1.03
C TYR A 212 -10.21 6.67 -2.32
N THR A 213 -10.91 7.03 -3.39
CA THR A 213 -10.37 6.97 -4.75
C THR A 213 -10.81 8.21 -5.54
N THR A 214 -10.73 9.36 -4.87
CA THR A 214 -10.65 10.61 -5.61
C THR A 214 -9.31 10.61 -6.37
N ASN A 215 -9.39 10.84 -7.67
CA ASN A 215 -8.22 11.11 -8.50
C ASN A 215 -7.78 12.58 -8.41
N HIS A 216 -8.55 13.43 -7.72
CA HIS A 216 -8.34 14.87 -7.65
C HIS A 216 -7.50 15.23 -6.44
N ILE A 217 -6.37 15.90 -6.67
CA ILE A 217 -5.57 16.49 -5.60
C ILE A 217 -6.16 17.87 -5.28
N ASP A 218 -6.65 18.09 -4.07
CA ASP A 218 -7.11 19.43 -3.66
C ASP A 218 -5.92 20.30 -3.27
N GLU A 219 -5.49 21.16 -4.19
CA GLU A 219 -4.35 22.06 -4.01
C GLU A 219 -4.57 23.15 -2.94
N LYS A 220 -5.82 23.34 -2.49
CA LYS A 220 -6.19 24.34 -1.46
C LYS A 220 -5.96 23.85 -0.04
N VAL A 221 -5.78 22.54 0.13
CA VAL A 221 -5.49 21.96 1.45
C VAL A 221 -4.15 22.48 1.97
N VAL A 222 -4.20 23.08 3.15
CA VAL A 222 -3.05 23.60 3.91
C VAL A 222 -3.28 23.24 5.36
N ASN A 223 -2.28 22.64 6.00
CA ASN A 223 -2.36 22.22 7.40
C ASN A 223 -1.47 23.11 8.27
N ASN A 224 -1.97 23.49 9.44
CA ASN A 224 -1.17 24.27 10.39
C ASN A 224 -0.31 23.37 11.27
N VAL A 225 -0.77 22.14 11.51
CA VAL A 225 -0.11 21.13 12.32
C VAL A 225 0.35 19.97 11.44
N ASP A 226 1.63 19.60 11.58
CA ASP A 226 2.17 18.37 11.01
C ASP A 226 1.43 17.15 11.60
N ILE A 227 1.01 16.22 10.75
CA ILE A 227 0.30 15.00 11.16
C ILE A 227 1.09 14.19 12.21
N THR A 228 2.42 14.16 12.15
CA THR A 228 3.29 13.50 13.14
C THR A 228 3.16 14.14 14.52
N LYS A 229 2.89 15.45 14.58
CA LYS A 229 2.66 16.18 15.82
C LYS A 229 1.32 15.83 16.46
N LEU A 230 0.31 15.41 15.69
CA LEU A 230 -0.94 14.91 16.28
C LEU A 230 -0.66 13.72 17.21
N PHE A 231 0.17 12.78 16.75
CA PHE A 231 0.56 11.61 17.53
C PHE A 231 1.40 11.97 18.76
N SER A 232 2.33 12.93 18.63
CA SER A 232 3.23 13.32 19.73
C SER A 232 2.54 14.14 20.82
N ILE A 233 1.68 15.11 20.46
CA ILE A 233 0.91 15.95 21.41
C ILE A 233 -0.01 15.08 22.27
N SER A 234 -0.57 14.02 21.68
CA SER A 234 -1.56 13.16 22.33
C SER A 234 -0.95 12.17 23.34
N ARG A 235 0.38 11.93 23.35
CA ARG A 235 1.03 11.05 24.35
C ARG A 235 0.79 11.49 25.80
N LYS A 236 0.43 12.75 26.04
CA LYS A 236 0.13 13.29 27.37
C LYS A 236 -1.31 13.03 27.86
N LYS A 237 -2.22 12.55 26.99
CA LYS A 237 -3.63 12.26 27.34
C LYS A 237 -3.89 10.76 27.29
N LYS A 238 -4.75 10.26 28.19
CA LYS A 238 -5.19 8.86 28.18
C LYS A 238 -6.09 8.63 26.96
N LYS A 239 -5.58 7.88 25.97
CA LYS A 239 -6.30 7.53 24.74
C LYS A 239 -7.20 6.30 24.98
N PRO A 240 -8.42 6.27 24.43
CA PRO A 240 -9.22 5.05 24.44
C PRO A 240 -8.57 3.95 23.61
N VAL A 241 -8.77 2.70 24.01
CA VAL A 241 -8.26 1.53 23.30
C VAL A 241 -9.17 1.19 22.12
N TYR A 242 -8.58 0.93 20.96
CA TYR A 242 -9.24 0.39 19.78
C TYR A 242 -8.82 -1.05 19.59
N ALA A 243 -9.70 -1.99 19.97
CA ALA A 243 -9.48 -3.42 19.86
C ALA A 243 -10.22 -3.95 18.63
N VAL A 244 -9.50 -4.66 17.77
CA VAL A 244 -9.99 -5.20 16.51
C VAL A 244 -9.34 -6.57 16.31
N SER A 245 -10.13 -7.62 16.46
CA SER A 245 -9.67 -9.01 16.33
C SER A 245 -9.84 -9.60 14.93
N MET A 246 -10.47 -8.86 14.00
CA MET A 246 -10.67 -9.30 12.62
C MET A 246 -10.29 -8.18 11.67
N PRO A 247 -9.66 -8.47 10.52
CA PRO A 247 -9.23 -7.44 9.58
C PRO A 247 -10.40 -6.57 9.11
N LEU A 248 -10.30 -5.27 9.33
CA LEU A 248 -11.27 -4.25 8.91
C LEU A 248 -10.70 -3.42 7.76
N THR A 249 -11.55 -3.03 6.82
CA THR A 249 -11.17 -2.16 5.70
C THR A 249 -12.09 -0.97 5.52
N SER A 250 -11.63 -0.07 4.66
CA SER A 250 -12.31 1.12 4.17
C SER A 250 -13.83 0.93 3.95
N PRO A 251 -14.66 1.97 4.23
CA PRO A 251 -16.12 1.94 4.04
C PRO A 251 -16.54 1.68 2.58
N SER A 252 -17.82 1.43 2.37
CA SER A 252 -18.36 0.70 1.22
C SER A 252 -18.36 1.36 -0.17
N TRP A 253 -17.64 2.45 -0.41
CA TRP A 253 -17.94 3.36 -1.54
C TRP A 253 -17.31 3.00 -2.89
N GLU A 254 -16.28 2.15 -2.94
CA GLU A 254 -15.76 1.63 -4.22
C GLU A 254 -15.57 0.12 -4.23
N HIS A 255 -14.47 -0.36 -3.64
CA HIS A 255 -14.15 -1.78 -3.60
C HIS A 255 -13.98 -2.26 -2.16
N LYS A 256 -14.74 -3.30 -1.81
CA LYS A 256 -14.66 -3.95 -0.50
C LYS A 256 -13.68 -5.12 -0.59
N ILE A 257 -13.08 -5.54 0.54
CA ILE A 257 -12.26 -6.77 0.56
C ILE A 257 -12.93 -7.99 -0.08
N PRO A 258 -14.24 -8.23 0.12
CA PRO A 258 -14.97 -9.27 -0.62
C PRO A 258 -14.83 -9.21 -2.14
N ASP A 259 -14.60 -8.06 -2.77
CA ASP A 259 -14.39 -7.96 -4.23
C ASP A 259 -13.06 -8.59 -4.69
N TYR A 260 -12.10 -8.69 -3.78
CA TYR A 260 -10.78 -9.31 -4.00
C TYR A 260 -10.68 -10.73 -3.44
N THR A 261 -11.64 -11.12 -2.61
CA THR A 261 -11.57 -12.35 -1.81
C THR A 261 -12.78 -13.25 -1.93
N ASN A 262 -13.90 -12.86 -2.53
CA ASN A 262 -15.07 -13.75 -2.67
C ASN A 262 -15.00 -14.69 -3.85
N ASN A 263 -14.27 -14.35 -4.91
CA ASN A 263 -14.15 -15.21 -6.09
C ASN A 263 -13.35 -16.49 -5.73
N PRO A 264 -13.82 -17.71 -6.08
CA PRO A 264 -13.10 -18.94 -5.77
C PRO A 264 -11.68 -19.00 -6.35
N LEU A 265 -11.45 -18.41 -7.52
CA LEU A 265 -10.12 -18.36 -8.16
C LEU A 265 -9.18 -17.43 -7.41
N GLN A 266 -9.66 -16.26 -6.97
CA GLN A 266 -8.89 -15.35 -6.11
C GLN A 266 -8.52 -16.04 -4.79
N LYS A 267 -9.50 -16.67 -4.11
CA LYS A 267 -9.25 -17.43 -2.87
C LYS A 267 -8.20 -18.52 -3.06
N ALA A 268 -8.34 -19.30 -4.14
CA ALA A 268 -7.38 -20.35 -4.46
C ALA A 268 -5.98 -19.79 -4.69
N LEU A 269 -5.85 -18.65 -5.38
CA LEU A 269 -4.56 -17.97 -5.57
C LEU A 269 -3.93 -17.56 -4.24
N LEU A 270 -4.65 -16.81 -3.41
CA LEU A 270 -4.16 -16.35 -2.11
C LEU A 270 -3.75 -17.53 -1.22
N HIS A 271 -4.56 -18.59 -1.21
CA HIS A 271 -4.26 -19.82 -0.47
C HIS A 271 -2.98 -20.51 -0.97
N GLN A 272 -2.81 -20.67 -2.29
CA GLN A 272 -1.61 -21.30 -2.85
C GLN A 272 -0.34 -20.49 -2.59
N ILE A 273 -0.43 -19.15 -2.61
CA ILE A 273 0.69 -18.28 -2.19
C ILE A 273 1.05 -18.54 -0.73
N SER A 274 0.05 -18.61 0.15
CA SER A 274 0.23 -18.91 1.58
C SER A 274 0.92 -20.26 1.79
N GLU A 275 0.44 -21.32 1.13
CA GLU A 275 1.01 -22.66 1.26
C GLU A 275 2.43 -22.76 0.71
N LEU A 276 2.72 -22.10 -0.42
CA LEU A 276 4.09 -22.03 -0.94
C LEU A 276 5.03 -21.37 0.08
N PHE A 277 4.61 -20.26 0.69
CA PHE A 277 5.42 -19.54 1.67
C PHE A 277 5.61 -20.36 2.96
N LYS A 278 4.58 -21.08 3.42
CA LYS A 278 4.68 -21.99 4.58
C LYS A 278 5.62 -23.17 4.33
N THR A 279 5.54 -23.78 3.14
CA THR A 279 6.30 -25.00 2.82
C THR A 279 7.77 -24.73 2.49
N LYS A 280 8.05 -23.63 1.76
CA LYS A 280 9.41 -23.28 1.32
C LYS A 280 10.10 -22.27 2.24
N GLY A 281 9.35 -21.62 3.13
CA GLY A 281 9.85 -20.55 3.97
C GLY A 281 10.16 -19.29 3.17
N LEU A 282 11.07 -18.47 3.72
CA LEU A 282 11.46 -17.22 3.08
C LEU A 282 12.17 -17.49 1.75
N LEU A 283 11.56 -17.04 0.65
CA LEU A 283 12.18 -17.09 -0.67
C LEU A 283 13.45 -16.23 -0.65
N LYS A 284 14.60 -16.85 -0.95
CA LYS A 284 15.92 -16.20 -0.86
C LYS A 284 16.16 -15.20 -1.99
N ASP A 285 15.54 -15.39 -3.15
CA ASP A 285 15.66 -14.48 -4.29
C ASP A 285 14.66 -13.31 -4.14
N PRO A 286 15.13 -12.05 -4.03
CA PRO A 286 14.24 -10.89 -3.94
C PRO A 286 13.28 -10.75 -5.12
N LYS A 287 13.64 -11.27 -6.30
CA LYS A 287 12.77 -11.23 -7.49
C LYS A 287 11.55 -12.13 -7.33
N ASP A 288 11.75 -13.32 -6.77
CA ASP A 288 10.66 -14.28 -6.56
C ASP A 288 9.71 -13.78 -5.48
N LEU A 289 10.26 -13.21 -4.40
CA LEU A 289 9.49 -12.58 -3.33
C LEU A 289 8.64 -11.42 -3.88
N LYS A 290 9.23 -10.59 -4.73
CA LYS A 290 8.53 -9.54 -5.46
C LYS A 290 7.42 -10.09 -6.34
N THR A 291 7.64 -11.18 -7.08
CA THR A 291 6.61 -11.83 -7.89
C THR A 291 5.41 -12.28 -7.04
N LEU A 292 5.63 -12.86 -5.86
CA LEU A 292 4.52 -13.20 -4.95
C LEU A 292 3.71 -11.97 -4.52
N MET A 293 4.39 -10.87 -4.18
CA MET A 293 3.72 -9.62 -3.80
C MET A 293 2.92 -9.03 -4.97
N LEU A 294 3.45 -9.09 -6.20
CA LEU A 294 2.72 -8.66 -7.41
C LEU A 294 1.46 -9.51 -7.65
N LEU A 295 1.50 -10.82 -7.38
CA LEU A 295 0.32 -11.69 -7.47
C LEU A 295 -0.74 -11.38 -6.41
N CYS A 296 -0.36 -10.80 -5.27
CA CYS A 296 -1.30 -10.35 -4.22
C CYS A 296 -1.83 -8.91 -4.48
N GLN A 297 -1.53 -8.26 -5.62
CA GLN A 297 -2.00 -6.89 -5.90
C GLN A 297 -3.51 -6.78 -6.15
N PRO A 298 -4.17 -5.67 -5.72
CA PRO A 298 -5.58 -5.41 -6.02
C PRO A 298 -5.92 -5.52 -7.51
N GLU A 299 -5.10 -4.92 -8.37
CA GLU A 299 -5.29 -4.88 -9.82
C GLU A 299 -5.21 -6.28 -10.44
N HIS A 300 -4.26 -7.10 -9.97
CA HIS A 300 -4.11 -8.48 -10.42
C HIS A 300 -5.29 -9.34 -9.99
N LEU A 301 -5.71 -9.24 -8.73
CA LEU A 301 -6.88 -9.97 -8.22
C LEU A 301 -8.17 -9.55 -8.95
N MET A 302 -8.34 -8.27 -9.28
CA MET A 302 -9.48 -7.82 -10.09
C MET A 302 -9.45 -8.36 -11.51
N SER A 303 -8.26 -8.50 -12.11
CA SER A 303 -8.12 -9.09 -13.45
C SER A 303 -8.64 -10.54 -13.50
N ILE A 304 -8.50 -11.30 -12.40
CA ILE A 304 -9.03 -12.65 -12.25
C ILE A 304 -10.56 -12.66 -12.12
N ASN A 305 -11.14 -11.60 -11.56
CA ASN A 305 -12.59 -11.49 -11.34
C ASN A 305 -13.37 -11.04 -12.59
N GLN A 306 -12.71 -10.80 -13.72
CA GLN A 306 -13.40 -10.35 -14.94
C GLN A 306 -14.38 -11.42 -15.44
N PHE A 307 -15.64 -11.04 -15.62
CA PHE A 307 -16.75 -11.94 -15.98
C PHE A 307 -16.68 -12.52 -17.40
N SER A 308 -15.77 -12.05 -18.26
CA SER A 308 -15.48 -12.73 -19.52
C SER A 308 -14.67 -14.00 -19.23
N LYS A 309 -15.34 -15.15 -19.34
CA LYS A 309 -14.84 -16.48 -18.94
C LYS A 309 -13.39 -16.76 -19.37
N ASP A 310 -12.99 -16.30 -20.56
CA ASP A 310 -11.67 -16.62 -21.11
C ASP A 310 -10.55 -15.76 -20.51
N ASN A 311 -10.79 -14.50 -20.13
CA ASN A 311 -9.68 -13.64 -19.69
C ASN A 311 -9.32 -13.90 -18.22
N GLY A 312 -10.29 -13.85 -17.30
CA GLY A 312 -10.03 -14.02 -15.87
C GLY A 312 -9.48 -15.41 -15.52
N TYR A 313 -9.99 -16.47 -16.18
CA TYR A 313 -9.47 -17.82 -16.01
C TYR A 313 -8.04 -17.96 -16.53
N ASN A 314 -7.70 -17.35 -17.68
CA ASN A 314 -6.34 -17.37 -18.20
C ASN A 314 -5.35 -16.65 -17.27
N GLN A 315 -5.75 -15.52 -16.66
CA GLN A 315 -4.93 -14.84 -15.64
C GLN A 315 -4.69 -15.73 -14.42
N PHE A 316 -5.73 -16.44 -13.96
CA PHE A 316 -5.61 -17.39 -12.87
C PHE A 316 -4.66 -18.56 -13.21
N ILE A 317 -4.83 -19.19 -14.38
CA ILE A 317 -3.96 -20.30 -14.81
C ILE A 317 -2.51 -19.84 -14.95
N SER A 318 -2.28 -18.66 -15.53
CA SER A 318 -0.93 -18.08 -15.59
C SER A 318 -0.35 -17.88 -14.19
N SER A 319 -1.13 -17.37 -13.24
CA SER A 319 -0.71 -17.20 -11.85
C SER A 319 -0.32 -18.54 -11.20
N MET A 320 -1.11 -19.59 -11.44
CA MET A 320 -0.82 -20.95 -10.94
C MET A 320 0.44 -21.54 -11.57
N ASN A 321 0.69 -21.29 -12.85
CA ASN A 321 1.92 -21.71 -13.51
C ASN A 321 3.13 -20.99 -12.91
N ILE A 322 3.03 -19.69 -12.62
CA ILE A 322 4.09 -18.92 -11.95
C ILE A 322 4.38 -19.50 -10.56
N LEU A 323 3.34 -19.80 -9.76
CA LEU A 323 3.53 -20.42 -8.45
C LEU A 323 4.16 -21.81 -8.53
N THR A 324 3.78 -22.59 -9.54
CA THR A 324 4.38 -23.90 -9.79
C THR A 324 5.86 -23.77 -10.17
N ASP A 325 6.21 -22.83 -11.05
CA ASP A 325 7.59 -22.53 -11.42
C ASP A 325 8.44 -22.13 -10.20
N LEU A 326 7.90 -21.25 -9.34
CA LEU A 326 8.53 -20.90 -8.07
C LEU A 326 8.67 -22.12 -7.15
N SER A 327 7.66 -22.98 -7.05
CA SER A 327 7.71 -24.17 -6.19
C SER A 327 8.79 -25.18 -6.60
N LEU A 328 9.14 -25.24 -7.89
CA LEU A 328 10.21 -26.09 -8.41
C LEU A 328 11.60 -25.52 -8.17
N LYS A 329 11.71 -24.20 -7.99
CA LYS A 329 12.99 -23.50 -7.74
C LYS A 329 13.48 -23.66 -6.29
N TYR A 330 12.57 -23.91 -5.34
CA TYR A 330 12.85 -24.07 -3.91
C TYR A 330 12.53 -25.48 -3.42
#